data_AF-A0A955B3K9-F1
#
_entry.id   AF-A0A955B3K9-F1
#
_cell.length_a   1.000
_cell.length_b   1.000
_cell.length_c   1.000
_cell.angle_alpha   90.00
_cell.angle_beta   90.00
_cell.angle_gamma   90.00
#
_symmetry.space_group_name_H-M   'P 1'
#
loop_
_entity.id
_entity.type
_entity.pdbx_description
1 polymer ?
#
loop_
_entity_poly.entity_id
_entity_poly.type
_entity_poly.pdbx_seq_one_letter_code
_entity_poly.pdbx_strand_id
1 'polypeptide(L)'
;SCRQYRENIAAAREQVGPGAPEIDKIRAFYNHPGFIETVADHVRQALQQLPAESRANSEIIFTAHSIPMAMAGGCAYESQLLEASRVVAEQLEHPRWKLVFQSRSGPPSQPWLEPDVCDYLQELHANSDVRDVVISPLGFVSDHVEVLYDLDTEARQTCEELGIRMARAATAGTHPRFVRMVRELIEERFYDRAERPACGELGPVPDVCPVDCCPSGRPAGPPRG
;
A
#
# COMPACT_ATOMS: atom_id res chain seq x y z
N SER A 1 -6.42 -10.64 -5.71
CA SER A 1 -6.73 -9.31 -6.28
C SER A 1 -8.10 -8.83 -5.79
N CYS A 2 -8.38 -7.52 -5.89
CA CYS A 2 -9.69 -6.91 -5.56
C CYS A 2 -10.87 -7.60 -6.30
N ARG A 3 -10.67 -7.97 -7.57
CA ARG A 3 -11.67 -8.70 -8.37
C ARG A 3 -12.02 -10.05 -7.77
N GLN A 4 -11.03 -10.85 -7.37
CA GLN A 4 -11.27 -12.19 -6.85
C GLN A 4 -12.19 -12.17 -5.61
N TYR A 5 -12.04 -11.18 -4.73
CA TYR A 5 -12.95 -11.02 -3.58
C TYR A 5 -14.39 -10.76 -4.04
N ARG A 6 -14.60 -9.88 -5.02
CA ARG A 6 -15.93 -9.58 -5.57
C ARG A 6 -16.56 -10.80 -6.23
N GLU A 7 -15.79 -11.55 -7.02
CA GLU A 7 -16.24 -12.78 -7.68
C GLU A 7 -16.62 -13.86 -6.67
N ASN A 8 -15.81 -14.03 -5.61
CA ASN A 8 -16.10 -14.98 -4.54
C ASN A 8 -17.37 -14.59 -3.76
N ILE A 9 -17.54 -13.30 -3.44
CA ILE A 9 -18.75 -12.81 -2.79
C ILE A 9 -19.98 -13.03 -3.68
N ALA A 10 -19.87 -12.73 -4.99
CA ALA A 10 -20.97 -12.95 -5.93
C ALA A 10 -21.35 -14.43 -6.02
N ALA A 11 -20.37 -15.32 -6.14
CA ALA A 11 -20.59 -16.76 -6.16
C ALA A 11 -21.22 -17.27 -4.85
N ALA A 12 -20.80 -16.74 -3.69
CA ALA A 12 -21.38 -17.09 -2.40
C ALA A 12 -22.85 -16.61 -2.30
N ARG A 13 -23.17 -15.41 -2.78
CA ARG A 13 -24.56 -14.91 -2.83
C ARG A 13 -25.45 -15.76 -3.74
N GLU A 14 -24.94 -16.18 -4.90
CA GLU A 14 -25.66 -17.07 -5.82
C GLU A 14 -26.00 -18.41 -5.16
N GLN A 15 -25.09 -18.97 -4.36
CA GLN A 15 -25.34 -20.22 -3.60
C GLN A 15 -26.42 -20.08 -2.53
N VAL A 16 -26.54 -18.90 -1.89
CA VAL A 16 -27.56 -18.63 -0.87
C VAL A 16 -28.93 -18.33 -1.51
N GLY A 17 -28.96 -17.77 -2.71
CA GLY A 17 -30.19 -17.46 -3.43
C GLY A 17 -30.93 -16.24 -2.86
N PRO A 18 -32.28 -16.19 -2.89
CA PRO A 18 -33.05 -15.00 -2.53
C PRO A 18 -32.87 -14.49 -1.09
N GLY A 19 -32.35 -15.32 -0.18
CA GLY A 19 -32.06 -14.93 1.21
C GLY A 19 -30.67 -14.31 1.40
N ALA A 20 -29.90 -14.11 0.33
CA ALA A 20 -28.56 -13.56 0.42
C ALA A 20 -28.59 -12.09 0.86
N PRO A 21 -27.68 -11.64 1.75
CA PRO A 21 -27.58 -10.24 2.10
C PRO A 21 -27.17 -9.39 0.90
N GLU A 22 -27.56 -8.11 0.93
CA GLU A 22 -26.95 -7.08 0.10
C GLU A 22 -25.53 -6.81 0.61
N ILE A 23 -24.59 -6.68 -0.33
CA ILE A 23 -23.19 -6.45 -0.01
C ILE A 23 -22.75 -5.15 -0.67
N ASP A 24 -22.46 -4.17 0.17
CA ASP A 24 -21.86 -2.91 -0.24
C ASP A 24 -20.36 -2.91 -0.02
N LYS A 25 -19.64 -2.41 -1.03
CA LYS A 25 -18.19 -2.25 -0.98
C LYS A 25 -17.87 -0.76 -0.91
N ILE A 26 -17.14 -0.36 0.12
CA ILE A 26 -16.53 0.98 0.17
C ILE A 26 -15.47 1.13 -0.93
N ARG A 27 -15.27 2.36 -1.42
CA ARG A 27 -14.21 2.67 -2.39
C ARG A 27 -12.83 2.35 -1.85
N ALA A 28 -11.85 2.23 -2.75
CA ALA A 28 -10.44 2.18 -2.33
C ALA A 28 -10.04 3.50 -1.67
N PHE A 29 -9.27 3.41 -0.57
CA PHE A 29 -9.02 4.50 0.35
C PHE A 29 -7.57 5.03 0.32
N TYR A 30 -6.73 4.56 -0.60
CA TYR A 30 -5.28 4.84 -0.64
C TYR A 30 -4.93 6.33 -0.57
N ASN A 31 -5.81 7.21 -1.05
CA ASN A 31 -5.63 8.65 -1.03
C ASN A 31 -6.64 9.38 -0.13
N HIS A 32 -7.36 8.67 0.74
CA HIS A 32 -8.24 9.34 1.70
C HIS A 32 -7.37 10.08 2.75
N PRO A 33 -7.70 11.33 3.13
CA PRO A 33 -6.91 12.12 4.09
C PRO A 33 -6.60 11.38 5.38
N GLY A 34 -7.60 10.72 5.98
CA GLY A 34 -7.40 9.92 7.19
C GLY A 34 -6.38 8.78 7.07
N PHE A 35 -6.15 8.22 5.87
CA PHE A 35 -5.08 7.24 5.64
C PHE A 35 -3.74 7.94 5.42
N ILE A 36 -3.67 8.93 4.52
CA ILE A 36 -2.47 9.69 4.21
C ILE A 36 -1.87 10.33 5.46
N GLU A 37 -2.69 11.00 6.27
CA GLU A 37 -2.26 11.63 7.52
C GLU A 37 -1.78 10.60 8.55
N THR A 38 -2.42 9.43 8.60
CA THR A 38 -1.98 8.34 9.49
C THR A 38 -0.58 7.85 9.10
N VAL A 39 -0.36 7.60 7.81
CA VAL A 39 0.96 7.15 7.31
C VAL A 39 2.00 8.25 7.54
N ALA A 40 1.69 9.50 7.23
CA ALA A 40 2.58 10.64 7.48
C ALA A 40 2.94 10.77 8.96
N ASP A 41 1.98 10.59 9.88
CA ASP A 41 2.23 10.63 11.32
C ASP A 41 3.19 9.51 11.77
N HIS A 42 3.01 8.28 11.28
CA HIS A 42 3.90 7.17 11.60
C HIS A 42 5.30 7.32 10.99
N VAL A 43 5.41 7.81 9.75
CA VAL A 43 6.71 8.11 9.14
C VAL A 43 7.42 9.22 9.91
N ARG A 44 6.70 10.28 10.32
CA ARG A 44 7.28 11.35 11.15
C ARG A 44 7.80 10.83 12.49
N GLN A 45 7.08 9.92 13.14
CA GLN A 45 7.52 9.27 14.37
C GLN A 45 8.78 8.41 14.14
N ALA A 46 8.85 7.68 13.03
CA ALA A 46 10.04 6.89 12.68
C ALA A 46 11.26 7.78 12.36
N LEU A 47 11.07 8.88 11.62
CA LEU A 47 12.10 9.87 11.35
C LEU A 47 12.71 10.44 12.66
N GLN A 48 11.90 10.61 13.70
CA GLN A 48 12.37 11.09 15.02
C GLN A 48 13.31 10.12 15.73
N GLN A 49 13.31 8.83 15.36
CA GLN A 49 14.24 7.82 15.89
C GLN A 49 15.64 7.93 15.28
N LEU A 50 15.76 8.60 14.12
CA LEU A 50 17.04 8.90 13.50
C LEU A 50 17.69 10.14 14.15
N PRO A 51 19.04 10.26 14.11
CA PRO A 51 19.72 11.45 14.61
C PRO A 51 19.28 12.71 13.88
N ALA A 52 19.25 13.82 14.60
CA ALA A 52 18.73 15.08 14.09
C ALA A 52 19.52 15.60 12.88
N GLU A 53 20.84 15.38 12.88
CA GLU A 53 21.78 15.85 11.86
C GLU A 53 21.64 15.15 10.50
N SER A 54 21.15 13.91 10.47
CA SER A 54 21.00 13.13 9.23
C SER A 54 19.55 12.91 8.82
N ARG A 55 18.58 13.19 9.70
CA ARG A 55 17.14 12.99 9.46
C ARG A 55 16.64 13.61 8.16
N ALA A 56 17.01 14.86 7.86
CA ALA A 56 16.56 15.55 6.65
C ALA A 56 17.15 14.97 5.34
N ASN A 57 18.26 14.23 5.45
CA ASN A 57 18.97 13.61 4.33
C ASN A 57 18.74 12.09 4.25
N SER A 58 17.91 11.54 5.14
CA SER A 58 17.55 10.13 5.15
C SER A 58 16.76 9.74 3.89
N GLU A 59 16.56 8.44 3.66
CA GLU A 59 15.71 7.95 2.57
C GLU A 59 14.41 7.38 3.15
N ILE A 60 13.25 7.83 2.66
CA ILE A 60 11.96 7.20 3.01
C ILE A 60 11.62 6.12 2.00
N ILE A 61 11.56 4.88 2.46
CA ILE A 61 11.27 3.70 1.65
C ILE A 61 9.84 3.25 1.95
N PHE A 62 8.91 3.54 1.04
CA PHE A 62 7.55 3.03 1.12
C PHE A 62 7.51 1.61 0.54
N THR A 63 6.93 0.67 1.28
CA THR A 63 6.86 -0.75 0.87
C THR A 63 5.43 -1.22 0.66
N ALA A 64 5.27 -2.16 -0.27
CA ALA A 64 4.04 -2.89 -0.48
C ALA A 64 4.34 -4.33 -0.95
N HIS A 65 3.37 -5.24 -0.82
CA HIS A 65 3.51 -6.58 -1.36
C HIS A 65 3.68 -6.55 -2.88
N SER A 66 4.70 -7.23 -3.40
CA SER A 66 4.92 -7.32 -4.85
C SER A 66 3.82 -8.15 -5.51
N ILE A 67 3.47 -7.83 -6.75
CA ILE A 67 2.57 -8.67 -7.55
C ILE A 67 3.22 -8.97 -8.91
N PRO A 68 2.90 -10.10 -9.56
CA PRO A 68 3.31 -10.38 -10.93
C PRO A 68 2.97 -9.21 -11.86
N MET A 69 3.92 -8.84 -12.73
CA MET A 69 3.74 -7.70 -13.65
C MET A 69 2.50 -7.85 -14.54
N ALA A 70 2.16 -9.08 -14.94
CA ALA A 70 0.96 -9.36 -15.72
C ALA A 70 -0.34 -8.97 -15.00
N MET A 71 -0.38 -9.04 -13.66
CA MET A 71 -1.51 -8.54 -12.87
C MET A 71 -1.43 -7.03 -12.66
N ALA A 72 -0.23 -6.50 -12.42
CA ALA A 72 -0.01 -5.07 -12.23
C ALA A 72 -0.47 -4.27 -13.47
N GLY A 73 -0.10 -4.71 -14.68
CA GLY A 73 -0.49 -4.04 -15.92
C GLY A 73 -2.00 -3.99 -16.19
N GLY A 74 -2.81 -4.78 -15.48
CA GLY A 74 -4.27 -4.78 -15.58
C GLY A 74 -4.99 -4.02 -14.46
N CYS A 75 -4.28 -3.30 -13.59
CA CYS A 75 -4.90 -2.57 -12.49
C CYS A 75 -4.13 -1.32 -12.05
N ALA A 76 -4.79 -0.48 -11.25
CA ALA A 76 -4.21 0.75 -10.72
C ALA A 76 -3.37 0.54 -9.46
N TYR A 77 -2.93 -0.70 -9.16
CA TYR A 77 -2.26 -1.01 -7.88
C TYR A 77 -0.99 -0.18 -7.69
N GLU A 78 -0.08 -0.23 -8.65
CA GLU A 78 1.19 0.49 -8.59
C GLU A 78 0.98 2.01 -8.63
N SER A 79 0.11 2.52 -9.51
CA SER A 79 -0.16 3.95 -9.60
C SER A 79 -0.81 4.52 -8.33
N GLN A 80 -1.67 3.76 -7.65
CA GLN A 80 -2.24 4.14 -6.36
C GLN A 80 -1.17 4.19 -5.25
N LEU A 81 -0.27 3.20 -5.21
CA LEU A 81 0.83 3.19 -4.24
C LEU A 81 1.81 4.34 -4.47
N LEU A 82 2.17 4.60 -5.73
CA LEU A 82 3.04 5.71 -6.11
C LEU A 82 2.43 7.05 -5.71
N GLU A 83 1.14 7.25 -5.99
CA GLU A 83 0.43 8.47 -5.64
C GLU A 83 0.35 8.66 -4.11
N ALA A 84 -0.02 7.62 -3.35
CA ALA A 84 -0.03 7.70 -1.89
C ALA A 84 1.36 8.02 -1.32
N SER A 85 2.40 7.36 -1.84
CA SER A 85 3.80 7.60 -1.42
C SER A 85 4.22 9.04 -1.67
N ARG A 86 3.94 9.56 -2.88
CA ARG A 86 4.22 10.95 -3.26
C ARG A 86 3.53 11.94 -2.34
N VAL A 87 2.22 11.76 -2.13
CA VAL A 87 1.41 12.66 -1.29
C VAL A 87 1.90 12.66 0.16
N VAL A 88 2.25 11.49 0.72
CA VAL A 88 2.82 11.41 2.07
C VAL A 88 4.17 12.12 2.15
N ALA A 89 5.07 11.90 1.17
CA ALA A 89 6.37 12.54 1.14
C ALA A 89 6.26 14.07 1.01
N GLU A 90 5.34 14.57 0.19
CA GLU A 90 5.04 16.00 0.06
C GLU A 90 4.52 16.60 1.35
N GLN A 91 3.59 15.93 2.04
CA GLN A 91 3.08 16.37 3.34
C GLN A 91 4.17 16.43 4.43
N LEU A 92 5.21 15.61 4.30
CA LEU A 92 6.37 15.60 5.18
C LEU A 92 7.48 16.56 4.74
N GLU A 93 7.31 17.22 3.59
CA GLU A 93 8.35 18.04 2.93
C GLU A 93 9.67 17.27 2.77
N HIS A 94 9.59 15.96 2.51
CA HIS A 94 10.75 15.08 2.46
C HIS A 94 11.07 14.68 1.01
N PRO A 95 12.15 15.21 0.40
CA PRO A 95 12.39 15.10 -1.04
C PRO A 95 12.90 13.71 -1.46
N ARG A 96 13.41 12.93 -0.51
CA ARG A 96 14.03 11.62 -0.76
C ARG A 96 13.09 10.50 -0.37
N TRP A 97 12.53 9.85 -1.38
CA TRP A 97 11.71 8.68 -1.16
C TRP A 97 11.71 7.73 -2.36
N LYS A 98 11.36 6.48 -2.09
CA LYS A 98 11.15 5.44 -3.10
C LYS A 98 10.00 4.52 -2.72
N LEU A 99 9.18 4.15 -3.71
CA LEU A 99 8.30 2.98 -3.60
C LEU A 99 9.10 1.73 -3.98
N VAL A 100 9.10 0.74 -3.10
CA VAL A 100 9.70 -0.57 -3.30
C VAL A 100 8.70 -1.67 -2.93
N PHE A 101 9.04 -2.91 -3.25
CA PHE A 101 8.18 -4.05 -3.01
C PHE A 101 8.85 -5.10 -2.12
N GLN A 102 8.05 -5.98 -1.55
CA GLN A 102 8.50 -7.11 -0.72
C GLN A 102 7.65 -8.35 -1.01
N SER A 103 7.93 -9.47 -0.34
CA SER A 103 7.07 -10.65 -0.38
C SER A 103 6.91 -11.28 -1.79
N ARG A 104 7.95 -11.23 -2.63
CA ARG A 104 7.92 -11.92 -3.95
C ARG A 104 7.84 -13.43 -3.75
N SER A 105 6.70 -14.04 -4.08
CA SER A 105 6.47 -15.48 -3.93
C SER A 105 6.16 -16.14 -5.27
N GLY A 106 7.13 -16.80 -5.90
CA GLY A 106 6.89 -17.49 -7.18
C GLY A 106 8.16 -18.06 -7.81
N PRO A 107 8.04 -18.75 -8.96
CA PRO A 107 9.21 -19.23 -9.68
C PRO A 107 10.08 -18.06 -10.16
N PRO A 108 11.42 -18.21 -10.20
CA PRO A 108 12.33 -17.14 -10.63
C PRO A 108 12.07 -16.59 -12.04
N SER A 109 11.38 -17.35 -12.89
CA SER A 109 11.03 -16.96 -14.26
C SER A 109 9.80 -16.06 -14.37
N GLN A 110 9.02 -15.92 -13.30
CA GLN A 110 7.85 -15.04 -13.30
C GLN A 110 8.31 -13.62 -12.95
N PRO A 111 8.02 -12.59 -13.79
CA PRO A 111 8.37 -11.21 -13.48
C PRO A 111 7.40 -10.59 -12.46
N TRP A 112 7.95 -9.86 -11.49
CA TRP A 112 7.23 -9.21 -10.39
C TRP A 112 7.50 -7.70 -10.40
N LEU A 113 6.70 -6.94 -9.66
CA LEU A 113 7.00 -5.53 -9.41
C LEU A 113 8.30 -5.39 -8.61
N GLU A 114 9.10 -4.41 -9.02
CA GLU A 114 10.47 -4.17 -8.56
C GLU A 114 10.65 -2.66 -8.28
N PRO A 115 11.67 -2.27 -7.48
CA PRO A 115 12.68 -3.14 -6.87
C PRO A 115 12.19 -3.84 -5.60
N ASP A 116 12.83 -4.94 -5.23
CA ASP A 116 12.72 -5.55 -3.90
C ASP A 116 13.37 -4.63 -2.84
N VAL A 117 12.86 -4.65 -1.61
CA VAL A 117 13.35 -3.81 -0.51
C VAL A 117 14.83 -4.05 -0.19
N CYS A 118 15.30 -5.30 -0.18
CA CYS A 118 16.69 -5.62 0.11
C CYS A 118 17.60 -5.25 -1.07
N ASP A 119 17.15 -5.51 -2.30
CA ASP A 119 17.88 -5.12 -3.52
C ASP A 119 18.05 -3.59 -3.59
N TYR A 120 16.99 -2.84 -3.27
CA TYR A 120 17.04 -1.38 -3.25
C TYR A 120 17.96 -0.83 -2.15
N LEU A 121 17.99 -1.46 -0.96
CA LEU A 121 18.92 -1.07 0.11
C LEU A 121 20.39 -1.24 -0.32
N GLN A 122 20.71 -2.33 -1.03
CA GLN A 122 22.04 -2.56 -1.60
C GLN A 122 22.37 -1.52 -2.67
N GLU A 123 21.44 -1.23 -3.58
CA GLU A 123 21.60 -0.20 -4.61
C GLU A 123 21.82 1.19 -3.99
N LEU A 124 21.02 1.55 -2.98
CA LEU A 124 21.11 2.82 -2.27
C LEU A 124 22.48 2.97 -1.59
N HIS A 125 22.98 1.90 -0.97
CA HIS A 125 24.31 1.88 -0.35
C HIS A 125 25.43 2.07 -1.39
N ALA A 126 25.35 1.38 -2.51
CA ALA A 126 26.37 1.41 -3.56
C ALA A 126 26.42 2.76 -4.29
N ASN A 127 25.27 3.40 -4.48
CA ASN A 127 25.13 4.57 -5.33
C ASN A 127 24.97 5.90 -4.55
N SER A 128 24.96 5.87 -3.22
CA SER A 128 24.80 7.08 -2.41
C SER A 128 25.46 7.02 -1.03
N ASP A 129 25.63 8.20 -0.43
CA ASP A 129 26.14 8.35 0.93
C ASP A 129 25.04 8.24 2.01
N VAL A 130 23.84 7.76 1.68
CA VAL A 130 22.79 7.56 2.68
C VAL A 130 23.18 6.49 3.68
N ARG A 131 23.05 6.82 4.96
CA ARG A 131 23.26 5.88 6.08
C ARG A 131 22.08 5.83 7.03
N ASP A 132 20.97 6.46 6.67
CA ASP A 132 19.75 6.51 7.48
C ASP A 132 18.54 6.32 6.58
N VAL A 133 17.68 5.36 6.94
CA VAL A 133 16.47 5.04 6.19
C VAL A 133 15.27 4.91 7.13
N VAL A 134 14.11 5.34 6.64
CA VAL A 134 12.82 5.03 7.25
C VAL A 134 12.05 4.10 6.32
N ILE A 135 11.72 2.91 6.80
CA ILE A 135 10.90 1.96 6.04
C ILE A 135 9.44 2.07 6.51
N SER A 136 8.53 2.33 5.56
CA SER A 136 7.10 2.53 5.81
C SER A 136 6.26 1.50 5.06
N PRO A 137 5.58 0.57 5.76
CA PRO A 137 4.74 -0.47 5.15
C PRO A 137 3.40 0.09 4.62
N LEU A 138 3.45 0.99 3.64
CA LEU A 138 2.31 1.73 3.09
C LEU A 138 1.25 0.80 2.47
N GLY A 139 1.66 -0.33 1.90
CA GLY A 139 0.75 -1.32 1.32
C GLY A 139 -0.09 -2.10 2.33
N PHE A 140 0.09 -1.90 3.64
CA PHE A 140 -0.50 -2.74 4.67
C PHE A 140 -1.21 -1.93 5.76
N VAL A 141 -2.36 -2.44 6.22
CA VAL A 141 -3.14 -1.81 7.30
C VAL A 141 -2.77 -2.33 8.69
N SER A 142 -2.15 -3.50 8.78
CA SER A 142 -1.77 -4.12 10.06
C SER A 142 -0.50 -4.95 9.91
N ASP A 143 0.29 -4.99 10.99
CA ASP A 143 1.41 -5.91 11.08
C ASP A 143 0.89 -7.36 11.07
N HIS A 144 1.63 -8.22 10.37
CA HIS A 144 1.42 -9.66 10.31
C HIS A 144 2.79 -10.31 10.05
N VAL A 145 2.84 -11.64 10.13
CA VAL A 145 4.10 -12.40 10.13
C VAL A 145 4.99 -12.04 8.94
N GLU A 146 4.42 -11.90 7.75
CA GLU A 146 5.17 -11.58 6.53
C GLU A 146 5.80 -10.18 6.58
N VAL A 147 5.02 -9.13 6.93
CA VAL A 147 5.58 -7.77 7.09
C VAL A 147 6.67 -7.72 8.16
N LEU A 148 6.47 -8.40 9.29
CA LEU A 148 7.47 -8.43 10.36
C LEU A 148 8.73 -9.19 9.95
N TYR A 149 8.58 -10.28 9.20
CA TYR A 149 9.73 -11.03 8.72
C TYR A 149 10.51 -10.24 7.66
N ASP A 150 9.84 -9.78 6.60
CA ASP A 150 10.48 -9.04 5.50
C ASP A 150 11.17 -7.76 6.00
N LEU A 151 10.52 -7.01 6.90
CA LEU A 151 11.02 -5.70 7.32
C LEU A 151 11.86 -5.73 8.59
N ASP A 152 11.37 -6.39 9.64
CA ASP A 152 12.06 -6.41 10.93
C ASP A 152 13.12 -7.51 11.04
N THR A 153 13.17 -8.45 10.09
CA THR A 153 14.23 -9.46 9.97
C THR A 153 15.10 -9.23 8.73
N GLU A 154 14.58 -9.40 7.51
CA GLU A 154 15.42 -9.41 6.29
C GLU A 154 15.98 -8.02 5.92
N ALA A 155 15.12 -7.01 5.82
CA ALA A 155 15.54 -5.64 5.53
C ALA A 155 16.41 -5.05 6.65
N ARG A 156 16.08 -5.37 7.92
CA ARG A 156 16.89 -5.00 9.09
C ARG A 156 18.28 -5.62 9.03
N GLN A 157 18.39 -6.92 8.76
CA GLN A 157 19.66 -7.60 8.62
C GLN A 157 20.48 -6.99 7.46
N THR A 158 19.84 -6.73 6.32
CA THR A 158 20.49 -6.07 5.17
C THR A 158 21.03 -4.69 5.56
N CYS A 159 20.25 -3.90 6.31
CA CYS A 159 20.73 -2.60 6.81
C CYS A 159 21.92 -2.75 7.77
N GLU A 160 21.90 -3.73 8.67
CA GLU A 160 23.00 -4.01 9.61
C GLU A 160 24.30 -4.38 8.87
N GLU A 161 24.21 -5.26 7.87
CA GLU A 161 25.34 -5.67 7.03
C GLU A 161 25.94 -4.50 6.23
N LEU A 162 25.10 -3.57 5.76
CA LEU A 162 25.49 -2.38 5.00
C LEU A 162 25.90 -1.19 5.88
N GLY A 163 25.75 -1.29 7.22
CA GLY A 163 25.96 -0.18 8.14
C GLY A 163 24.97 0.98 7.97
N ILE A 164 23.76 0.69 7.48
CA ILE A 164 22.64 1.63 7.38
C ILE A 164 21.82 1.58 8.67
N ARG A 165 21.52 2.75 9.25
CA ARG A 165 20.56 2.85 10.36
C ARG A 165 19.14 2.85 9.81
N MET A 166 18.32 1.95 10.35
CA MET A 166 16.94 1.76 9.93
C MET A 166 15.97 2.06 11.07
N ALA A 167 14.96 2.89 10.80
CA ALA A 167 13.75 2.99 11.61
C ALA A 167 12.54 2.48 10.80
N ARG A 168 11.64 1.73 11.45
CA ARG A 168 10.39 1.28 10.81
C ARG A 168 9.23 2.14 11.28
N ALA A 169 8.42 2.64 10.35
CA ALA A 169 7.14 3.24 10.64
C ALA A 169 6.09 2.16 10.93
N ALA A 170 5.18 2.43 11.86
CA ALA A 170 4.05 1.53 12.11
C ALA A 170 3.12 1.46 10.90
N THR A 171 2.44 0.31 10.73
CA THR A 171 1.26 0.22 9.87
C THR A 171 0.12 1.09 10.41
N ALA A 172 -0.91 1.35 9.60
CA ALA A 172 -2.04 2.19 10.03
C ALA A 172 -2.71 1.70 11.32
N GLY A 173 -2.79 0.38 11.49
CA GLY A 173 -3.25 -0.30 12.71
C GLY A 173 -4.58 0.24 13.22
N THR A 174 -4.56 0.66 14.48
CA THR A 174 -5.72 1.23 15.18
C THR A 174 -5.63 2.74 15.32
N HIS A 175 -4.83 3.41 14.46
CA HIS A 175 -4.66 4.85 14.54
C HIS A 175 -6.03 5.56 14.47
N PRO A 176 -6.34 6.50 15.38
CA PRO A 176 -7.68 7.09 15.47
C PRO A 176 -8.17 7.75 14.18
N ARG A 177 -7.26 8.33 13.37
CA ARG A 177 -7.61 8.90 12.05
C ARG A 177 -7.99 7.82 11.04
N PHE A 178 -7.26 6.70 11.03
CA PHE A 178 -7.58 5.56 10.16
C PHE A 178 -8.93 4.93 10.51
N VAL A 179 -9.20 4.69 11.80
CA VAL A 179 -10.50 4.15 12.25
C VAL A 179 -11.64 5.10 11.90
N ARG A 180 -11.45 6.41 12.09
CA ARG A 180 -12.44 7.43 11.71
C ARG A 180 -12.71 7.41 10.21
N MET A 181 -11.67 7.31 9.38
CA MET A 181 -11.83 7.19 7.93
C MET A 181 -12.70 6.00 7.56
N VAL A 182 -12.52 4.84 8.18
CA VAL A 182 -13.34 3.65 7.86
C VAL A 182 -14.82 3.94 8.09
N ARG A 183 -15.17 4.63 9.19
CA ARG A 183 -16.53 5.11 9.43
C ARG A 183 -16.98 6.08 8.34
N GLU A 184 -16.15 7.06 7.98
CA GLU A 184 -16.47 8.07 6.96
C GLU A 184 -16.75 7.41 5.60
N LEU A 185 -15.96 6.41 5.19
CA LEU A 185 -16.18 5.65 3.96
C LEU A 185 -17.48 4.84 3.98
N ILE A 186 -17.89 4.31 5.14
CA ILE A 186 -19.18 3.65 5.31
C ILE A 186 -20.31 4.68 5.16
N GLU A 187 -20.19 5.86 5.78
CA GLU A 187 -21.17 6.93 5.64
C GLU A 187 -21.25 7.47 4.21
N GLU A 188 -20.11 7.62 3.51
CA GLU A 188 -20.07 7.97 2.09
C GLU A 188 -20.91 6.99 1.27
N ARG A 189 -20.70 5.68 1.49
CA ARG A 189 -21.39 4.63 0.74
C ARG A 189 -22.88 4.55 1.07
N PHE A 190 -23.25 4.73 2.33
CA PHE A 190 -24.63 4.52 2.79
C PHE A 190 -25.54 5.72 2.52
N TYR A 191 -25.01 6.94 2.61
CA TYR A 191 -25.78 8.18 2.46
C TYR A 191 -25.56 8.89 1.11
N ASP A 192 -24.82 8.27 0.19
CA ASP A 192 -24.47 8.85 -1.12
C ASP A 192 -23.96 10.30 -1.00
N ARG A 193 -22.96 10.49 -0.13
CA ARG A 193 -22.42 11.83 0.15
C ARG A 193 -21.79 12.43 -1.10
N ALA A 194 -22.20 13.66 -1.43
CA ALA A 194 -21.64 14.41 -2.56
C ALA A 194 -20.15 14.75 -2.38
N GLU A 195 -19.71 14.97 -1.14
CA GLU A 195 -18.30 15.23 -0.83
C GLU A 195 -17.57 13.91 -0.53
N ARG A 196 -16.51 13.64 -1.31
CA ARG A 196 -15.68 12.44 -1.22
C ARG A 196 -14.21 12.86 -1.09
N PRO A 197 -13.70 13.04 0.14
CA PRO A 197 -12.35 13.55 0.37
C PRO A 197 -11.27 12.66 -0.25
N ALA A 198 -10.33 13.29 -0.94
CA ALA A 198 -9.17 12.64 -1.55
C ALA A 198 -8.00 13.63 -1.60
N CYS A 199 -6.80 13.15 -1.29
CA CYS A 199 -5.55 13.84 -1.48
C CYS A 199 -4.96 13.48 -2.85
N GLY A 200 -4.05 14.33 -3.33
CA GLY A 200 -3.38 14.14 -4.61
C GLY A 200 -4.24 14.48 -5.83
N GLU A 201 -3.82 13.99 -6.99
CA GLU A 201 -4.32 14.37 -8.31
C GLU A 201 -5.32 13.36 -8.89
N LEU A 202 -5.29 12.11 -8.41
CA LEU A 202 -6.10 11.01 -8.96
C LEU A 202 -7.57 11.02 -8.49
N GLY A 203 -7.93 11.89 -7.54
CA GLY A 203 -9.30 12.01 -7.02
C GLY A 203 -9.81 10.74 -6.31
N PRO A 204 -11.05 10.76 -5.78
CA PRO A 204 -11.62 9.61 -5.08
C PRO A 204 -11.97 8.48 -6.06
N VAL A 205 -11.60 7.24 -5.70
CA VAL A 205 -11.91 6.06 -6.53
C VAL A 205 -13.42 5.87 -6.65
N PRO A 206 -13.95 5.52 -7.84
CA PRO A 206 -15.36 5.13 -7.99
C PRO A 206 -15.73 3.93 -7.11
N ASP A 207 -16.97 3.87 -6.63
CA ASP A 207 -17.49 2.73 -5.87
C ASP A 207 -17.57 1.45 -6.73
N VAL A 208 -17.88 1.64 -8.01
CA VAL A 208 -18.00 0.56 -9.00
C VAL A 208 -16.74 0.53 -9.85
N CYS A 209 -16.00 -0.58 -9.76
CA CYS A 209 -14.86 -0.82 -10.62
C CYS A 209 -15.33 -1.06 -12.07
N PRO A 210 -14.57 -0.58 -13.08
CA PRO A 210 -14.78 -0.94 -14.48
C PRO A 210 -14.79 -2.47 -14.70
N VAL A 211 -15.51 -2.93 -15.72
CA VAL A 211 -15.69 -4.37 -16.03
C VAL A 211 -14.37 -5.06 -16.36
N ASP A 212 -13.39 -4.32 -16.85
CA ASP A 212 -12.03 -4.75 -17.21
C ASP A 212 -11.02 -4.49 -16.08
N CYS A 213 -11.43 -3.94 -14.94
CA CYS A 213 -10.52 -3.63 -13.84
C CYS A 213 -10.12 -4.87 -13.02
N CYS A 214 -8.82 -5.11 -12.95
CA CYS A 214 -8.10 -6.23 -12.33
C CYS A 214 -8.45 -7.62 -12.91
N PRO A 215 -8.28 -7.88 -14.23
CA PRO A 215 -8.60 -9.18 -14.81
C PRO A 215 -7.80 -10.27 -14.09
N SER A 216 -8.44 -11.41 -13.79
CA SER A 216 -7.89 -12.45 -12.91
C SER A 216 -6.81 -13.32 -13.55
N GLY A 217 -6.38 -13.02 -14.80
CA GLY A 217 -5.48 -13.89 -15.59
C GLY A 217 -6.07 -15.28 -15.90
N ARG A 218 -7.24 -15.61 -15.34
CA ARG A 218 -8.06 -16.78 -15.66
C ARG A 218 -8.95 -16.43 -16.85
N PRO A 219 -9.28 -17.38 -17.73
CA PRO A 219 -10.25 -17.14 -18.80
C PRO A 219 -11.54 -16.60 -18.18
N ALA A 220 -12.04 -15.48 -18.72
CA ALA A 220 -13.31 -14.94 -18.30
C ALA A 220 -14.39 -16.00 -18.50
N GLY A 221 -15.06 -16.42 -17.41
CA GLY A 221 -16.35 -17.06 -17.52
C GLY A 221 -17.34 -16.10 -18.20
N PRO A 222 -18.42 -16.61 -18.82
CA PRO A 222 -19.34 -15.76 -19.59
C PRO A 222 -19.90 -14.64 -18.70
N PRO A 223 -20.16 -13.44 -19.27
CA PRO A 223 -20.65 -12.29 -18.53
C PRO A 223 -21.96 -12.63 -17.82
N ARG A 224 -22.06 -12.28 -16.53
CA ARG A 224 -23.29 -12.42 -15.74
C ARG A 224 -23.78 -11.00 -15.39
N GLY A 225 -24.97 -10.68 -15.87
CA GLY A 225 -25.65 -9.39 -15.69
C GLY A 225 -26.30 -9.21 -14.33
#